data_AF-A0A7S3BZZ7-F1
#
_entry.id   AF-A0A7S3BZZ7-F1
#
_cell.length_a   1.000
_cell.length_b   1.000
_cell.length_c   1.000
_cell.angle_alpha   90.00
_cell.angle_beta   90.00
_cell.angle_gamma   90.00
#
_symmetry.space_group_name_H-M   'P 1'
#
loop_
_entity.id
_entity.type
_entity.pdbx_description
1 polymer ?
#
loop_
_entity_poly.entity_id
_entity_poly.type
_entity_poly.pdbx_seq_one_letter_code
_entity_poly.pdbx_strand_id
1 'polypeptide(L)'
;AALAAEPLRRGTHRCHVAAATGLGLHTFDLKLAKGARSRQEEDDLASKLVLRAVGRACGIGDEDVAALWEEPLEGDELHEAWQPMGDPFEAVLAGRAPMVELHGSFEGLETEAAVASGDRLVP
;
A
#
# COMPACT_ATOMS: atom_id res chain seq x y z
N ALA A 1 9.23 6.15 37.10
CA ALA A 1 9.16 4.83 36.46
C ALA A 1 10.16 4.83 35.30
N ALA A 2 11.11 3.90 35.28
CA ALA A 2 12.05 3.75 34.18
C ALA A 2 11.57 2.59 33.30
N LEU A 3 11.32 2.85 32.02
CA LEU A 3 11.03 1.81 31.03
C LEU A 3 12.29 0.96 30.89
N ALA A 4 12.26 -0.25 31.47
CA ALA A 4 13.32 -1.22 31.29
C ALA A 4 13.29 -1.69 29.82
N ALA A 5 14.33 -1.36 29.06
CA ALA A 5 14.48 -1.87 27.71
C ALA A 5 14.76 -3.38 27.80
N GLU A 6 13.82 -4.19 27.32
CA GLU A 6 14.02 -5.62 27.17
C GLU A 6 15.23 -5.90 26.25
N PRO A 7 15.91 -7.06 26.40
CA PRO A 7 17.02 -7.46 25.55
C PRO A 7 16.62 -7.41 24.06
N LEU A 8 17.47 -6.80 23.22
CA LEU A 8 17.30 -6.75 21.77
C LEU A 8 17.05 -8.16 21.20
N ARG A 9 15.82 -8.40 20.74
CA ARG A 9 15.46 -9.63 20.03
C ARG A 9 16.32 -9.72 18.76
N ARG A 10 17.25 -10.67 18.71
CA ARG A 10 18.15 -10.92 17.56
C ARG A 10 17.45 -11.60 16.37
N GLY A 11 16.18 -11.25 16.15
CA GLY A 11 15.44 -11.73 14.98
C GLY A 11 16.02 -11.15 13.69
N THR A 12 15.60 -11.70 12.56
CA THR A 12 15.78 -11.02 11.27
C THR A 12 15.19 -9.61 11.36
N HIS A 13 15.92 -8.61 10.88
CA HIS A 13 15.43 -7.22 10.87
C HIS A 13 14.33 -7.17 9.81
N ARG A 14 13.08 -7.18 10.24
CA ARG A 14 11.93 -7.31 9.34
C ARG A 14 10.80 -6.40 9.78
N CYS A 15 10.12 -5.82 8.82
CA CYS A 15 8.89 -5.05 8.98
C CYS A 15 7.77 -5.71 8.15
N HIS A 16 6.61 -5.93 8.76
CA HIS A 16 5.40 -6.30 8.05
C HIS A 16 4.39 -5.18 8.19
N VAL A 17 3.83 -4.72 7.07
CA VAL A 17 2.79 -3.69 7.04
C VAL A 17 1.63 -4.23 6.26
N ALA A 18 0.41 -3.99 6.75
CA ALA A 18 -0.80 -4.32 6.03
C ALA A 18 -1.78 -3.16 6.10
N ALA A 19 -2.40 -2.83 4.97
CA ALA A 19 -3.42 -1.80 4.87
C ALA A 19 -4.67 -2.39 4.22
N ALA A 20 -5.76 -2.38 4.98
CA ALA A 20 -7.05 -2.90 4.53
C ALA A 20 -7.97 -1.74 4.10
N THR A 21 -8.69 -1.94 3.02
CA THR A 21 -9.77 -1.07 2.54
C THR A 21 -11.06 -1.88 2.42
N GLY A 22 -12.16 -1.23 2.00
CA GLY A 22 -13.38 -1.95 1.64
C GLY A 22 -13.21 -2.87 0.42
N LEU A 23 -12.13 -2.72 -0.36
CA LEU A 23 -11.88 -3.46 -1.60
C LEU A 23 -10.91 -4.62 -1.42
N GLY A 24 -10.05 -4.58 -0.39
CA GLY A 24 -8.99 -5.57 -0.25
C GLY A 24 -7.93 -5.21 0.78
N LEU A 25 -6.86 -5.99 0.76
CA LEU A 25 -5.73 -5.93 1.66
C LEU A 25 -4.43 -5.79 0.86
N HIS A 26 -3.73 -4.68 1.05
CA HIS A 26 -2.34 -4.54 0.64
C HIS A 26 -1.44 -5.04 1.76
N THR A 27 -0.46 -5.88 1.44
CA THR A 27 0.53 -6.39 2.38
C THR A 27 1.94 -6.12 1.87
N PHE A 28 2.81 -5.71 2.78
CA PHE A 28 4.23 -5.48 2.56
C PHE A 28 5.03 -6.30 3.56
N ASP A 29 6.03 -7.02 3.07
CA ASP A 29 7.01 -7.76 3.86
C ASP A 29 8.39 -7.25 3.46
N LEU A 30 9.01 -6.48 4.35
CA LEU A 30 10.33 -5.91 4.17
C LEU A 30 11.32 -6.62 5.08
N LYS A 31 12.31 -7.29 4.50
CA LYS A 31 13.50 -7.79 5.19
C LYS A 31 14.65 -6.84 4.94
N LEU A 32 15.31 -6.44 6.01
CA LEU A 32 16.44 -5.53 5.98
C LEU A 32 17.75 -6.32 6.06
N ALA A 33 18.70 -5.96 5.22
CA ALA A 33 20.06 -6.46 5.26
C ALA A 33 20.71 -6.08 6.60
N LYS A 34 21.25 -7.08 7.31
CA LYS A 34 21.87 -6.85 8.62
C LYS A 34 23.11 -5.98 8.50
N GLY A 35 23.15 -4.91 9.29
CA GLY A 35 24.31 -4.03 9.41
C GLY A 35 24.45 -3.02 8.26
N ALA A 36 23.53 -3.01 7.29
CA ALA A 36 23.50 -2.01 6.23
C ALA A 36 22.98 -0.64 6.70
N ARG A 37 22.21 -0.62 7.80
CA ARG A 37 21.62 0.58 8.39
C ARG A 37 21.82 0.61 9.90
N SER A 38 21.86 1.82 10.46
CA SER A 38 21.65 2.08 11.89
C SER A 38 20.20 1.81 12.26
N ARG A 39 19.93 1.62 13.55
CA ARG A 39 18.56 1.37 14.04
C ARG A 39 17.60 2.52 13.68
N GLN A 40 18.08 3.76 13.68
CA GLN A 40 17.26 4.92 13.35
C GLN A 40 16.86 4.94 11.87
N GLU A 41 17.77 4.54 10.99
CA GLU A 41 17.51 4.43 9.54
C GLU A 41 16.58 3.26 9.22
N GLU A 42 16.67 2.15 9.96
CA GLU A 42 15.71 1.05 9.85
C GLU A 42 14.29 1.48 10.25
N ASP A 43 14.16 2.21 11.37
CA ASP A 43 12.87 2.71 11.86
C ASP A 43 12.28 3.79 10.92
N ASP A 44 13.11 4.64 10.30
CA ASP A 44 12.69 5.62 9.31
C ASP A 44 12.15 4.97 8.03
N LEU A 45 12.86 3.97 7.50
CA LEU A 45 12.41 3.19 6.34
C LEU A 45 11.11 2.42 6.63
N ALA A 46 10.98 1.84 7.83
CA ALA A 46 9.73 1.22 8.27
C ALA A 46 8.57 2.23 8.33
N SER A 47 8.83 3.46 8.78
CA SER A 47 7.82 4.53 8.84
C SER A 47 7.38 4.96 7.43
N LYS A 48 8.32 5.07 6.49
CA LYS A 48 8.02 5.34 5.07
C LYS A 48 7.20 4.22 4.44
N LEU A 49 7.48 2.96 4.78
CA LEU A 49 6.68 1.82 4.31
C LEU A 49 5.22 1.88 4.82
N VAL A 50 5.02 2.34 6.07
CA VAL A 50 3.67 2.60 6.61
C VAL A 50 2.96 3.69 5.82
N LEU A 51 3.63 4.82 5.56
CA LEU A 51 3.04 5.90 4.76
C LEU A 51 2.71 5.43 3.35
N ARG A 52 3.56 4.62 2.73
CA ARG A 52 3.31 4.01 1.43
C ARG A 52 2.07 3.11 1.45
N ALA A 53 1.93 2.26 2.46
CA ALA A 53 0.76 1.40 2.60
C ALA A 53 -0.54 2.20 2.80
N VAL A 54 -0.50 3.28 3.58
CA VAL A 54 -1.63 4.20 3.74
C VAL A 54 -1.95 4.93 2.44
N GLY A 55 -0.94 5.45 1.74
CA GLY A 55 -1.12 6.11 0.45
C GLY A 55 -1.83 5.21 -0.57
N ARG A 56 -1.38 3.95 -0.69
CA ARG A 56 -2.04 2.93 -1.51
C ARG A 56 -3.51 2.71 -1.12
N ALA A 57 -3.77 2.54 0.17
CA ALA A 57 -5.13 2.34 0.68
C ALA A 57 -6.04 3.56 0.46
N CYS A 58 -5.47 4.76 0.37
CA CYS A 58 -6.17 6.00 0.06
C CYS A 58 -6.28 6.29 -1.45
N GLY A 59 -5.72 5.44 -2.32
CA GLY A 59 -5.72 5.67 -3.77
C GLY A 59 -4.80 6.81 -4.22
N ILE A 60 -3.79 7.16 -3.41
CA ILE A 60 -2.75 8.11 -3.80
C ILE A 60 -1.85 7.42 -4.85
N GLY A 61 -1.58 8.12 -5.96
CA GLY A 61 -0.82 7.59 -7.09
C GLY A 61 0.61 7.19 -6.72
N ASP A 62 1.20 6.27 -7.48
CA ASP A 62 2.52 5.71 -7.18
C ASP A 62 3.61 6.76 -7.30
N GLU A 63 3.50 7.68 -8.25
CA GLU A 63 4.41 8.81 -8.39
C GLU A 63 4.42 9.72 -7.16
N ASP A 64 3.25 9.95 -6.56
CA ASP A 64 3.10 10.84 -5.40
C ASP A 64 3.70 10.21 -4.14
N VAL A 65 3.55 8.89 -4.01
CA VAL A 65 4.09 8.13 -2.87
C VAL A 65 5.58 7.78 -3.09
N ALA A 66 6.05 7.67 -4.34
CA ALA A 66 7.43 7.36 -4.68
C ALA A 66 8.40 8.42 -4.17
N ALA A 67 7.98 9.69 -4.09
CA ALA A 67 8.80 10.77 -3.53
C ALA A 67 9.18 10.55 -2.05
N LEU A 68 8.41 9.72 -1.32
CA LEU A 68 8.66 9.37 0.07
C LEU A 68 9.42 8.04 0.21
N TRP A 69 9.54 7.27 -0.87
CA TRP A 69 10.11 5.94 -0.86
C TRP A 69 11.60 5.98 -1.16
N GLU A 70 12.39 5.35 -0.31
CA GLU A 70 13.79 5.08 -0.57
C GLU A 70 13.94 3.66 -1.09
N GLU A 71 14.63 3.50 -2.21
CA GLU A 71 14.86 2.17 -2.78
C GLU A 71 15.61 1.29 -1.78
N PRO A 72 15.20 0.01 -1.63
CA PRO A 72 15.91 -0.93 -0.78
C PRO A 72 17.39 -1.05 -1.16
N LEU A 73 18.26 -1.16 -0.16
CA LEU A 73 19.69 -1.36 -0.37
C LEU A 73 19.96 -2.79 -0.84
N GLU A 74 21.17 -3.03 -1.35
CA GLU A 74 21.59 -4.38 -1.73
C GLU A 74 21.44 -5.36 -0.56
N GLY A 75 20.70 -6.45 -0.80
CA GLY A 75 20.39 -7.47 0.20
C GLY A 75 19.13 -7.22 1.04
N ASP A 76 18.47 -6.07 0.88
CA ASP A 76 17.09 -5.90 1.33
C ASP A 76 16.13 -6.67 0.41
N GLU A 77 15.03 -7.17 0.96
CA GLU A 77 13.98 -7.84 0.20
C GLU A 77 12.63 -7.23 0.56
N LEU A 78 11.95 -6.62 -0.42
CA LEU A 78 10.57 -6.16 -0.29
C LEU A 78 9.65 -7.06 -1.11
N HIS A 79 8.67 -7.68 -0.45
CA HIS A 79 7.55 -8.35 -1.11
C HIS A 79 6.28 -7.54 -0.89
N GLU A 80 5.60 -7.20 -1.98
CA GLU A 80 4.31 -6.51 -2.00
C GLU A 80 3.25 -7.44 -2.58
N ALA A 81 2.07 -7.47 -1.98
CA ALA A 81 0.93 -8.23 -2.49
C ALA A 81 -0.39 -7.49 -2.25
N TRP A 82 -1.33 -7.66 -3.17
CA TRP A 82 -2.71 -7.22 -3.04
C TRP A 82 -3.64 -8.43 -3.05
N GLN A 83 -4.62 -8.41 -2.15
CA GLN A 83 -5.64 -9.45 -2.05
C GLN A 83 -7.03 -8.78 -2.02
N PRO A 84 -7.91 -9.02 -3.00
CA PRO A 84 -9.25 -8.46 -2.98
C PRO A 84 -10.08 -9.05 -1.83
N MET A 85 -10.85 -8.20 -1.15
CA MET A 85 -11.75 -8.63 -0.08
C MET A 85 -13.13 -8.90 -0.67
N GLY A 86 -13.22 -10.06 -1.34
CA GLY A 86 -14.41 -10.44 -2.10
C GLY A 86 -14.59 -9.60 -3.36
N ASP A 87 -15.73 -9.77 -4.02
CA ASP A 87 -16.09 -8.95 -5.18
C ASP A 87 -16.67 -7.60 -4.70
N PRO A 88 -16.08 -6.46 -5.07
CA PRO A 88 -16.63 -5.14 -4.75
C PRO A 88 -18.07 -4.93 -5.25
N PHE A 89 -18.44 -5.54 -6.38
CA PHE A 89 -19.80 -5.43 -6.92
C PHE A 89 -20.82 -6.14 -6.03
N GLU A 90 -20.45 -7.25 -5.40
CA GLU A 90 -21.30 -7.94 -4.42
C GLU A 90 -21.62 -7.03 -3.22
N ALA A 91 -20.71 -6.12 -2.82
CA ALA A 91 -20.99 -5.16 -1.76
C ALA A 91 -22.08 -4.14 -2.17
N VAL A 92 -22.07 -3.69 -3.43
CA VAL A 92 -23.09 -2.78 -3.96
C VAL A 92 -24.42 -3.49 -4.15
N LEU A 93 -24.41 -4.66 -4.81
CA LEU A 93 -25.62 -5.46 -5.07
C LEU A 93 -26.31 -5.89 -3.77
N ALA A 94 -25.55 -6.18 -2.73
CA ALA A 94 -26.08 -6.51 -1.41
C ALA A 94 -26.44 -5.28 -0.55
N GLY A 95 -26.30 -4.05 -1.06
CA GLY A 95 -26.61 -2.81 -0.33
C GLY A 95 -25.68 -2.52 0.85
N ARG A 96 -24.51 -3.17 0.93
CA ARG A 96 -23.48 -2.90 1.96
C ARG A 96 -22.60 -1.70 1.61
N ALA A 97 -22.59 -1.30 0.34
CA ALA A 97 -21.95 -0.09 -0.15
C ALA A 97 -22.89 0.65 -1.11
N PRO A 98 -22.96 1.99 -1.09
CA PRO A 98 -23.79 2.75 -2.01
C PRO A 98 -23.16 2.92 -3.40
N MET A 99 -21.83 2.80 -3.51
CA MET A 99 -21.06 3.02 -4.74
C MET A 99 -19.68 2.35 -4.60
N VAL A 100 -19.11 1.91 -5.73
CA VAL A 100 -17.70 1.52 -5.84
C VAL A 100 -17.07 2.28 -7.01
N GLU A 101 -15.82 2.70 -6.84
CA GLU A 101 -15.03 3.35 -7.89
C GLU A 101 -13.88 2.42 -8.27
N LEU A 102 -13.74 2.13 -9.56
CA LEU A 102 -12.68 1.28 -10.08
C LEU A 102 -11.58 2.15 -10.68
N HIS A 103 -10.42 2.14 -10.03
CA HIS A 103 -9.21 2.77 -10.53
C HIS A 103 -8.35 1.69 -11.17
N GLY A 104 -8.11 1.80 -12.47
CA GLY A 104 -7.27 0.88 -13.22
C GLY A 104 -6.39 1.65 -14.20
N SER A 105 -5.11 1.28 -14.28
CA SER A 105 -4.25 1.66 -15.38
C SER A 105 -4.45 0.67 -16.52
N PHE A 106 -5.04 1.12 -17.62
CA PHE A 106 -5.13 0.32 -18.83
C PHE A 106 -3.86 0.55 -19.66
N GLU A 107 -2.84 -0.30 -19.50
CA GLU A 107 -1.75 -0.36 -20.47
C GLU A 107 -2.14 -1.31 -21.61
N GLY A 108 -2.29 -0.75 -22.83
CA GLY A 108 -2.29 -1.55 -24.06
C GLY A 108 -3.63 -1.74 -24.82
N LEU A 109 -4.59 -0.82 -24.72
CA LEU A 109 -5.72 -0.79 -25.67
C LEU A 109 -5.62 0.44 -26.58
N GLU A 110 -5.11 0.26 -27.80
CA GLU A 110 -5.42 1.18 -28.91
C GLU A 110 -6.95 1.19 -29.08
N THR A 111 -7.59 2.18 -28.47
CA THR A 111 -9.06 2.31 -28.48
C THR A 111 -9.44 3.43 -29.43
N GLU A 112 -9.71 3.08 -30.68
CA GLU A 112 -10.59 3.86 -31.51
C GLU A 112 -12.03 3.50 -31.12
N ALA A 113 -12.70 4.37 -30.33
CA ALA A 113 -14.13 4.70 -30.50
C ALA A 113 -14.69 5.60 -29.38
N ALA A 114 -15.16 6.77 -29.83
CA ALA A 114 -16.43 7.43 -29.52
C ALA A 114 -16.86 7.78 -28.08
N VAL A 115 -17.06 9.10 -27.94
CA VAL A 115 -17.69 9.90 -26.87
C VAL A 115 -19.02 9.35 -26.36
N ALA A 116 -19.24 9.44 -25.04
CA ALA A 116 -20.57 9.68 -24.47
C ALA A 116 -20.49 10.76 -23.37
N SER A 117 -21.01 11.95 -23.69
CA SER A 117 -21.26 13.04 -22.74
C SER A 117 -22.42 12.63 -21.83
N GLY A 118 -22.21 12.69 -20.51
CA GLY A 118 -23.25 12.49 -19.50
C GLY A 118 -23.02 13.42 -18.33
N ASP A 119 -23.95 14.34 -18.13
CA ASP A 119 -23.92 15.40 -17.13
C ASP A 119 -23.71 14.89 -15.71
N ARG A 120 -22.85 15.61 -14.97
CA ARG A 120 -22.76 15.51 -13.51
C ARG A 120 -24.09 15.99 -12.90
N LEU A 121 -24.87 15.06 -12.37
CA LEU A 121 -25.82 15.38 -11.31
C LEU A 121 -25.06 15.42 -9.98
N VAL A 122 -24.78 16.63 -9.51
CA VAL A 122 -24.43 16.90 -8.11
C VAL A 122 -25.75 17.24 -7.39
N PRO A 123 -25.99 16.75 -6.16
CA PRO A 123 -27.19 17.09 -5.40
C PRO A 123 -27.31 18.58 -5.07
#